data_AF-A0A1I0TWY9-F1
#
_entry.id   AF-A0A1I0TWY9-F1
#
_cell.length_a   1.000
_cell.length_b   1.000
_cell.length_c   1.000
_cell.angle_alpha   90.00
_cell.angle_beta   90.00
_cell.angle_gamma   90.00
#
_symmetry.space_group_name_H-M   'P 1'
#
loop_
_entity.id
_entity.type
_entity.pdbx_description
1 polymer ?
#
loop_
_entity_poly.entity_id
_entity_poly.type
_entity_poly.pdbx_seq_one_letter_code
_entity_poly.pdbx_strand_id
1 'polypeptide(L)' 'MIKIVGRLRCPVCSEPIQIDEKVFLDIINTVIHQKCYYKALRRLPIQDEGSFQKMLLKYPFLHDDEDDSI' A
#
# COMPACT_ATOMS: atom_id res chain seq x y z
N MET A 1 10.03 11.46 -9.17
CA MET A 1 9.51 11.45 -7.78
C MET A 1 8.24 10.63 -7.77
N ILE A 2 8.12 9.63 -6.91
CA ILE A 2 6.93 8.76 -6.84
C ILE A 2 5.77 9.57 -6.22
N LYS A 3 4.71 9.84 -6.98
CA LYS A 3 3.63 10.79 -6.61
C LYS A 3 2.60 10.26 -5.59
N ILE A 4 2.69 8.99 -5.20
CA ILE A 4 1.74 8.25 -4.35
C ILE A 4 2.06 8.38 -2.85
N VAL A 5 3.28 8.81 -2.52
CA VAL A 5 3.74 8.97 -1.15
C VAL A 5 2.84 9.98 -0.44
N GLY A 6 2.08 9.52 0.55
CA GLY A 6 1.12 10.33 1.31
C GLY A 6 -0.33 10.31 0.80
N ARG A 7 -0.64 9.75 -0.38
CA ARG A 7 -2.01 9.58 -0.87
C ARG A 7 -2.64 8.27 -0.41
N LEU A 8 -1.86 7.19 -0.41
CA LEU A 8 -2.33 5.88 0.02
C LEU A 8 -2.44 5.82 1.55
N ARG A 9 -3.63 5.51 2.06
CA ARG A 9 -3.91 5.39 3.50
C ARG A 9 -4.17 3.93 3.86
N CYS A 10 -3.71 3.53 5.04
CA CYS A 10 -4.02 2.20 5.55
C CYS A 10 -5.52 2.10 5.88
N PRO A 11 -6.25 1.08 5.41
CA PRO A 11 -7.69 0.95 5.63
C PRO A 11 -8.06 0.62 7.09
N VAL A 12 -7.07 0.32 7.95
CA VAL A 12 -7.30 -0.03 9.35
C VAL A 12 -7.13 1.16 10.28
N CYS A 13 -6.08 1.96 10.10
CA CYS A 13 -5.80 3.12 10.97
C CYS A 13 -6.07 4.47 10.29
N SER A 14 -6.39 4.49 9.00
CA SER A 14 -6.58 5.71 8.18
C SER A 14 -5.35 6.62 8.05
N GLU A 15 -4.20 6.25 8.64
CA GLU A 15 -2.96 6.99 8.50
C GLU A 15 -2.33 6.78 7.11
N PRO A 16 -1.67 7.82 6.56
CA PRO A 16 -0.89 7.67 5.33
C PRO A 16 0.20 6.62 5.48
N ILE A 17 0.47 5.88 4.41
CA ILE A 17 1.56 4.90 4.35
C ILE A 17 2.83 5.63 3.88
N GLN A 18 3.88 5.58 4.71
CA GLN A 18 5.19 6.16 4.38
C GLN A 18 6.08 5.15 3.62
N ILE A 19 7.06 5.66 2.88
CA ILE A 19 7.93 4.87 1.99
C ILE A 19 8.72 3.77 2.73
N ASP A 20 9.14 4.06 3.94
CA ASP A 20 9.99 3.23 4.79
C ASP A 20 9.19 2.29 5.70
N GLU A 21 7.86 2.47 5.77
CA GLU A 21 7.00 1.63 6.59
C GLU A 21 6.85 0.22 6.01
N LYS A 22 6.82 -0.77 6.91
CA LYS A 22 6.52 -2.15 6.55
C LYS A 22 5.02 -2.33 6.30
N VAL A 23 4.70 -2.94 5.17
CA VAL A 23 3.34 -3.16 4.70
C VAL A 23 3.16 -4.59 4.21
N PHE A 24 1.89 -5.01 4.19
CA PHE A 24 1.43 -6.18 3.46
C PHE A 24 0.61 -5.72 2.26
N LEU A 25 0.75 -6.45 1.16
CA LEU A 25 -0.14 -6.44 0.03
C LEU A 25 -1.00 -7.70 0.10
N ASP A 26 -2.32 -7.56 0.10
CA ASP A 26 -3.23 -8.70 0.04
C ASP A 26 -3.59 -9.10 -1.39
N ILE A 27 -4.30 -10.23 -1.52
CA ILE A 27 -4.72 -10.80 -2.81
C ILE A 27 -5.68 -9.93 -3.63
N ILE A 28 -6.26 -8.87 -3.06
CA ILE A 28 -7.11 -7.91 -3.79
C ILE A 28 -6.38 -6.56 -3.99
N ASN A 29 -5.05 -6.56 -3.86
CA ASN A 29 -4.16 -5.41 -4.03
C ASN A 29 -4.35 -4.28 -3.00
N THR A 30 -4.79 -4.61 -1.78
CA THR A 30 -4.85 -3.63 -0.68
C THR A 30 -3.51 -3.56 0.03
N VAL A 31 -2.97 -2.34 0.21
CA VAL A 31 -1.79 -2.11 1.04
C VAL A 31 -2.20 -1.77 2.47
N ILE A 32 -1.69 -2.52 3.44
CA ILE A 32 -2.00 -2.36 4.87
C ILE A 32 -0.70 -2.30 5.65
N HIS A 33 -0.57 -1.40 6.63
CA HIS A 33 0.58 -1.45 7.55
C HIS A 33 0.67 -2.83 8.21
N GLN A 34 1.88 -3.37 8.29
CA GLN A 34 2.12 -4.66 8.94
C GLN A 34 1.61 -4.68 10.39
N LYS A 35 1.81 -3.58 11.13
CA LYS A 35 1.31 -3.40 12.51
C LYS A 35 -0.22 -3.37 12.63
N CYS A 36 -0.91 -3.03 11.55
CA CYS A 36 -2.37 -2.88 11.51
C CYS A 36 -3.07 -4.15 11.02
N TYR A 37 -2.43 -4.96 10.17
CA TYR A 37 -3.02 -6.18 9.61
C TYR A 37 -3.56 -7.14 10.67
N TYR A 38 -2.80 -7.38 11.75
CA TYR A 38 -3.24 -8.27 12.83
C TYR A 38 -4.43 -7.73 13.63
N LYS A 39 -4.70 -6.41 13.55
CA LYS A 39 -5.84 -5.74 14.18
C LYS A 39 -7.07 -5.66 13.26
N ALA A 40 -6.93 -5.97 11.97
CA ALA A 40 -8.03 -5.91 11.02
C ALA A 40 -9.11 -6.96 11.35
N LEU A 41 -10.38 -6.56 11.32
CA LEU A 41 -11.53 -7.45 11.56
C LEU A 41 -11.61 -8.58 10.53
N ARG A 42 -11.24 -8.28 9.27
CA ARG A 42 -11.12 -9.24 8.18
C ARG A 42 -9.70 -9.20 7.65
N ARG A 43 -9.04 -10.36 7.62
CA ARG A 43 -7.69 -10.53 7.10
C ARG A 43 -7.77 -11.33 5.82
N LEU A 44 -7.41 -10.70 4.72
CA LEU A 44 -7.25 -11.39 3.44
C LEU A 44 -5.85 -12.01 3.38
N PRO A 45 -5.68 -13.13 2.63
CA PRO A 45 -4.36 -13.72 2.45
C PRO A 45 -3.33 -12.70 1.95
N ILE A 46 -2.12 -12.79 2.50
CA ILE A 46 -0.99 -11.92 2.12
C ILE A 46 -0.43 -12.43 0.79
N GLN A 47 -0.34 -11.55 -0.19
CA GLN A 47 0.30 -11.78 -1.48
C GLN A 47 1.79 -11.40 -1.47
N ASP A 48 2.15 -10.31 -0.79
CA ASP A 48 3.55 -9.88 -0.62
C ASP A 48 3.73 -9.06 0.66
N GLU A 49 4.98 -8.96 1.12
CA GLU A 49 5.38 -8.20 2.30
C GLU A 49 6.71 -7.47 2.09
N GLY A 50 6.89 -6.35 2.80
CA GLY A 50 8.13 -5.57 2.77
C GLY A 50 7.91 -4.10 3.07
N SER A 51 8.88 -3.25 2.71
CA SER A 51 8.68 -1.80 2.77
C SER A 51 7.71 -1.34 1.69
N PHE A 52 7.01 -0.22 1.92
CA PHE A 52 6.16 0.37 0.88
C PHE A 52 6.96 0.75 -0.37
N GLN A 53 8.22 1.17 -0.21
CA GLN A 53 9.15 1.38 -1.32
C GLN A 53 9.32 0.12 -2.19
N LYS A 54 9.48 -1.06 -1.58
CA LYS A 54 9.57 -2.33 -2.32
C LYS A 54 8.28 -2.56 -3.12
N MET A 55 7.12 -2.29 -2.53
CA MET A 55 5.83 -2.45 -3.21
C MET A 55 5.73 -1.52 -4.42
N LEU A 56 6.07 -0.23 -4.25
CA LEU A 56 6.08 0.74 -5.34
C LEU A 56 7.00 0.29 -6.47
N LEU A 57 8.20 -0.20 -6.19
CA LEU A 57 9.11 -0.66 -7.26
C LEU A 57 8.63 -1.92 -7.99
N LYS A 58 7.89 -2.79 -7.30
CA LYS A 58 7.46 -4.09 -7.82
C LYS A 58 6.12 -4.05 -8.56
N TYR A 59 5.20 -3.18 -8.14
CA TYR A 59 3.82 -3.16 -8.59
C TYR A 59 3.48 -1.84 -9.29
N PRO A 60 3.47 -1.83 -10.64
CA PRO A 60 3.20 -0.61 -11.42
C PRO A 60 1.83 0.02 -11.17
N PHE A 61 0.82 -0.76 -10.80
CA PHE A 61 -0.52 -0.23 -10.48
C PHE A 61 -0.56 0.63 -9.22
N LEU A 62 0.50 0.60 -8.40
CA LEU A 62 0.66 1.54 -7.29
C LEU A 62 1.24 2.87 -7.75
N HIS A 63 1.49 3.05 -9.06
CA HIS A 63 1.88 4.32 -9.65
C HIS A 63 0.65 5.10 -10.11
N ASP A 64 0.57 6.40 -9.81
CA ASP A 64 -0.40 7.29 -10.45
C ASP A 64 0.06 7.49 -11.90
N ASP A 65 -0.73 7.00 -12.85
CA ASP A 65 -0.55 7.28 -14.27
C ASP A 65 -0.87 8.76 -14.53
N GLU A 66 0.10 9.55 -15.00
CA GLU A 66 -0.16 10.89 -15.53
C GLU A 66 -0.71 10.82 -16.95
N ASP A 67 -1.94 10.33 -17.13
CA ASP A 67 -2.67 10.55 -18.38
C ASP A 67 -4.20 10.63 -18.20
N ASP A 68 -4.65 11.52 -17.32
CA ASP A 68 -6.02 12.05 -17.35
C ASP A 68 -6.04 13.35 -18.20
N SER A 69 -5.54 13.27 -19.43
CA SER A 69 -5.77 14.29 -20.46
C SER A 69 -7.21 14.17 -20.98
N ILE A 70 -8.20 14.70 -20.24
CA ILE A 70 -9.59 14.84 -20.71
C ILE A 70 -9.91 16.30 -20.97
#